data_AF-A0A7Y3EXA0-F1
#
_entry.id   AF-A0A7Y3EXA0-F1
#
_cell.length_a   1.000
_cell.length_b   1.000
_cell.length_c   1.000
_cell.angle_alpha   90.00
_cell.angle_beta   90.00
_cell.angle_gamma   90.00
#
_symmetry.space_group_name_H-M   'P 1'
#
loop_
_entity.id
_entity.type
_entity.pdbx_description
1 polymer ?
#
loop_
_entity_poly.entity_id
_entity_poly.type
_entity_poly.pdbx_seq_one_letter_code
_entity_poly.pdbx_strand_id
1 'polypeptide(L)'
;MANFIGESNVVEAELLAKGEERGVKLGDIILDLPSGMHIPGQPGPVKLSLRPEILHIESEDYAGSAQCLEGEVTQSAYMGPVIEYSINTQAGELFTRDPASATQHSLEASCGYA
;
A
#
# COMPACT_ATOMS: atom_id res chain seq x y z
N MET A 1 -2.27 1.63 -26.64
CA MET A 1 -2.17 2.96 -26.00
C MET A 1 -1.54 2.74 -24.65
N ALA A 2 -0.40 3.37 -24.37
CA ALA A 2 0.32 3.24 -23.11
C ALA A 2 0.11 4.53 -22.30
N ASN A 3 -0.66 4.45 -21.23
CA ASN A 3 -0.72 5.50 -20.20
C ASN A 3 0.48 5.33 -19.27
N PHE A 4 1.70 5.53 -19.78
CA PHE A 4 2.92 5.40 -18.99
C PHE A 4 3.53 6.77 -18.71
N ILE A 5 3.06 7.39 -17.62
CA ILE A 5 3.88 8.25 -16.77
C ILE A 5 3.66 7.75 -15.34
N GLY A 6 4.54 6.85 -14.89
CA GLY A 6 4.62 6.38 -13.50
C GLY A 6 3.37 5.66 -13.02
N GLU A 7 3.38 4.32 -13.08
CA GLU A 7 2.38 3.51 -12.39
C GLU A 7 2.32 3.95 -10.92
N SER A 8 1.13 4.33 -10.47
CA SER A 8 0.86 4.72 -9.10
C SER A 8 -0.50 4.17 -8.73
N ASN A 9 -0.59 3.53 -7.58
CA ASN A 9 -1.86 3.10 -7.04
C ASN A 9 -2.60 4.33 -6.53
N VAL A 10 -3.76 4.62 -7.12
CA VAL A 10 -4.61 5.71 -6.67
C VAL A 10 -5.80 5.11 -5.95
N VAL A 11 -5.82 5.26 -4.63
CA VAL A 11 -6.81 4.67 -3.73
C VAL A 11 -7.60 5.74 -2.99
N GLU A 12 -8.81 5.39 -2.57
CA GLU A 12 -9.60 6.24 -1.69
C GLU A 12 -9.08 6.13 -0.26
N ALA A 13 -8.98 7.28 0.40
CA ALA A 13 -8.50 7.37 1.77
C ALA A 13 -9.18 8.53 2.50
N GLU A 14 -9.00 8.61 3.82
CA GLU A 14 -9.49 9.71 4.63
C GLU A 14 -8.34 10.41 5.33
N LEU A 15 -8.19 11.71 5.09
CA LEU A 15 -7.22 12.55 5.80
C LEU A 15 -7.75 12.87 7.20
N LEU A 16 -7.01 12.47 8.22
CA LEU A 16 -7.34 12.65 9.63
C LEU A 16 -6.54 13.83 10.21
N ALA A 17 -7.18 14.60 11.09
CA ALA A 17 -6.48 15.53 11.97
C ALA A 17 -6.07 14.81 13.26
N LYS A 18 -4.79 14.87 13.62
CA LYS A 18 -4.24 14.37 14.89
C LYS A 18 -3.55 15.51 15.64
N GLY A 19 -4.33 16.49 16.10
CA GLY A 19 -3.78 17.68 16.77
C GLY A 19 -2.93 18.52 15.81
N GLU A 20 -1.63 18.65 16.08
CA GLU A 20 -0.66 19.31 15.19
C GLU A 20 -0.18 18.39 14.04
N GLU A 21 -0.43 17.09 14.16
CA GLU A 21 -0.06 16.08 13.17
C GLU A 21 -1.24 15.70 12.27
N ARG A 22 -0.93 14.94 11.21
CA ARG A 22 -1.93 14.42 10.27
C ARG A 22 -1.72 12.93 10.10
N GLY A 23 -2.83 12.21 9.94
CA GLY A 23 -2.82 10.81 9.57
C GLY A 23 -3.65 10.59 8.32
N VAL A 24 -3.47 9.45 7.67
CA VAL A 24 -4.32 9.01 6.57
C VAL A 24 -4.87 7.64 6.93
N LYS A 25 -6.20 7.52 6.95
CA LYS A 25 -6.87 6.23 7.06
C LYS A 25 -6.98 5.61 5.67
N LEU A 26 -6.47 4.40 5.52
CA LEU A 26 -6.47 3.62 4.29
C LEU A 26 -7.00 2.23 4.62
N GLY A 27 -8.22 1.90 4.18
CA GLY A 27 -8.90 0.69 4.66
C GLY A 27 -9.10 0.72 6.18
N ASP A 28 -8.53 -0.24 6.88
CA ASP A 28 -8.54 -0.42 8.33
C ASP A 28 -7.30 0.13 9.03
N ILE A 29 -6.24 0.48 8.29
CA ILE A 29 -5.02 1.05 8.86
C ILE A 29 -5.02 2.58 8.92
N ILE A 30 -4.21 3.11 9.84
CA ILE A 30 -3.92 4.54 9.95
C ILE A 30 -2.43 4.75 9.75
N LEU A 31 -2.08 5.46 8.69
CA LEU A 31 -0.71 5.86 8.38
C LEU A 31 -0.45 7.25 8.97
N ASP A 32 0.55 7.38 9.84
CA ASP A 32 0.99 8.68 10.32
C ASP A 32 1.83 9.38 9.27
N LEU A 33 1.49 10.64 8.97
CA LEU A 33 2.26 11.46 8.05
C LEU A 33 3.42 12.14 8.78
N PRO A 34 4.55 12.39 8.10
CA PRO A 34 5.70 13.06 8.72
C PRO A 34 5.31 14.43 9.31
N SER A 35 5.70 14.65 10.56
CA SER A 35 5.53 15.93 11.25
C SER A 35 6.20 17.08 10.49
N GLY A 36 5.53 18.23 10.37
CA GLY A 36 6.06 19.42 9.70
C GLY A 36 5.88 19.46 8.18
N MET A 37 5.28 18.44 7.57
CA MET A 37 4.85 18.49 6.17
C MET A 37 3.56 19.30 6.03
N HIS A 38 3.58 20.35 5.19
CA HIS A 38 2.35 21.06 4.85
C HIS A 38 1.51 20.20 3.89
N ILE A 39 0.42 19.63 4.39
CA ILE A 39 -0.56 18.91 3.57
C ILE A 39 -1.67 19.90 3.18
N PRO A 40 -1.79 20.27 1.89
CA PRO A 40 -2.91 21.09 1.44
C PRO A 40 -4.20 20.27 1.53
N GLY A 41 -5.21 20.78 2.25
CA GLY A 41 -6.51 20.12 2.38
C GLY A 41 -7.05 20.12 3.82
N GLN A 42 -8.37 20.05 3.93
CA GLN A 42 -9.07 19.83 5.20
C GLN A 42 -9.20 18.32 5.46
N PRO A 43 -9.33 17.90 6.73
CA PRO A 43 -9.66 16.51 7.05
C PRO A 43 -10.91 16.04 6.30
N GLY A 44 -10.91 14.78 5.86
CA GLY A 44 -12.00 14.18 5.08
C GLY A 44 -11.52 13.35 3.89
N PRO A 45 -12.43 13.00 2.96
CA PRO A 45 -12.13 12.12 1.84
C PRO A 45 -11.08 12.69 0.89
N VAL A 46 -10.07 11.89 0.56
CA VAL A 46 -8.97 12.23 -0.34
C VAL A 46 -8.63 11.06 -1.25
N LYS A 47 -7.93 11.37 -2.36
CA LYS A 47 -7.26 10.34 -3.18
C LYS A 47 -5.80 10.27 -2.78
N LEU A 48 -5.34 9.09 -2.38
CA LEU A 48 -3.96 8.82 -2.03
C LEU A 48 -3.26 8.15 -3.22
N SER A 49 -2.08 8.66 -3.57
CA SER A 49 -1.24 8.12 -4.63
C SER A 49 -0.06 7.39 -3.99
N LEU A 50 0.03 6.08 -4.18
CA LEU A 50 1.06 5.22 -3.62
C LEU A 50 1.91 4.66 -4.76
N ARG A 51 3.20 4.96 -4.73
CA ARG A 51 4.12 4.44 -5.74
C ARG A 51 4.34 2.93 -5.49
N PRO A 52 4.29 2.07 -6.53
CA PRO A 52 4.53 0.64 -6.39
C PRO A 52 5.88 0.34 -5.72
N GLU A 53 6.93 1.11 -6.04
CA GLU A 53 8.27 0.88 -5.49
C GLU A 53 8.43 1.13 -3.98
N ILE A 54 7.43 1.68 -3.30
CA ILE A 54 7.47 1.88 -1.83
C ILE A 54 6.57 0.91 -1.07
N LEU A 55 5.84 0.05 -1.78
CA LEU A 55 4.96 -0.96 -1.17
C LEU A 55 5.74 -2.27 -1.05
N HIS A 56 5.79 -2.82 0.15
CA HIS A 56 6.47 -4.08 0.43
C HIS A 56 5.43 -5.13 0.83
N ILE A 57 5.61 -6.35 0.31
CA ILE A 57 4.83 -7.50 0.74
C ILE A 57 5.59 -8.15 1.89
N GLU A 58 4.95 -8.21 3.06
CA GLU A 58 5.48 -8.92 4.21
C GLU A 58 4.68 -10.21 4.40
N SER A 59 5.37 -11.28 4.82
CA SER A 59 4.71 -12.52 5.25
C SER A 59 4.09 -12.34 6.64
N GLU A 60 3.04 -13.12 6.93
CA GLU A 60 2.25 -13.07 8.19
C GLU A 60 3.10 -13.06 9.47
N ASP A 61 4.28 -13.69 9.47
CA ASP A 61 5.19 -13.73 10.61
C ASP A 61 5.79 -12.35 11.01
N TYR A 62 5.66 -11.32 10.15
CA TYR A 62 6.13 -9.94 10.39
C TYR A 62 5.02 -8.99 10.90
N ALA A 63 4.00 -9.53 11.58
CA ALA A 63 2.84 -8.82 12.13
C ALA A 63 3.14 -7.86 13.32
N GLY A 64 4.28 -7.18 13.32
CA GLY A 64 4.75 -6.35 14.43
C GLY A 64 4.42 -4.85 14.33
N SER A 65 3.90 -4.36 13.20
CA SER A 65 3.71 -2.92 12.98
C SER A 65 2.27 -2.57 12.59
N ALA A 66 1.68 -1.59 13.28
CA ALA A 66 0.30 -1.12 13.11
C ALA A 66 0.03 -0.38 11.76
N GLN A 67 0.85 -0.64 10.72
CA GLN A 67 0.87 0.11 9.47
C GLN A 67 0.80 -0.80 8.22
N CYS A 68 0.49 -2.09 8.38
CA CYS A 68 0.38 -3.06 7.29
C CYS A 68 -1.09 -3.26 6.89
N LEU A 69 -1.40 -3.10 5.61
CA LEU A 69 -2.73 -3.34 5.06
C LEU A 69 -2.86 -4.82 4.67
N GLU A 70 -3.90 -5.49 5.15
CA GLU A 70 -4.18 -6.88 4.75
C GLU A 70 -4.60 -6.96 3.28
N GLY A 71 -4.15 -8.00 2.59
CA GLY A 71 -4.55 -8.24 1.21
C GLY A 71 -4.06 -9.55 0.65
N GLU A 72 -4.73 -10.03 -0.40
CA GLU A 72 -4.48 -11.30 -1.07
C GLU A 72 -3.81 -11.06 -2.43
N VAL A 73 -2.70 -11.76 -2.71
CA VAL A 73 -2.06 -11.69 -4.02
C VAL A 73 -2.94 -12.39 -5.07
N THR A 74 -3.53 -11.64 -5.99
CA THR A 74 -4.42 -12.17 -7.02
C THR A 74 -3.70 -12.53 -8.31
N GLN A 75 -2.56 -11.88 -8.58
CA GLN A 75 -1.74 -12.13 -9.76
C GLN A 75 -0.27 -11.91 -9.45
N SER A 76 0.60 -12.74 -10.06
CA SER A 76 2.03 -12.53 -10.10
C SER A 76 2.59 -12.70 -11.52
N ALA A 77 3.51 -11.83 -11.94
CA ALA A 77 4.12 -11.87 -13.26
C ALA A 77 5.64 -11.62 -13.17
N TYR A 78 6.43 -12.50 -13.79
CA TYR A 78 7.88 -12.33 -13.87
C TYR A 78 8.25 -11.41 -15.04
N MET A 79 8.91 -10.30 -14.72
CA MET A 79 9.44 -9.33 -15.67
C MET A 79 10.97 -9.26 -15.56
N GLY A 80 11.66 -10.35 -15.89
CA GLY A 80 13.12 -10.44 -15.83
C GLY A 80 13.63 -10.37 -14.38
N PRO A 81 14.30 -9.27 -13.96
CA PRO A 81 14.83 -9.15 -12.59
C PRO A 81 13.77 -8.75 -11.53
N VAL A 82 12.51 -8.55 -11.93
CA VAL A 82 11.43 -8.09 -11.05
C VAL A 82 10.24 -9.04 -11.16
N ILE A 83 9.53 -9.23 -10.05
CA ILE A 83 8.20 -9.85 -10.00
C ILE A 83 7.20 -8.74 -9.71
N GLU A 84 6.18 -8.65 -10.54
CA GLU A 84 5.03 -7.76 -10.35
C GLU A 84 3.90 -8.51 -9.66
N TYR A 85 3.23 -7.85 -8.72
CA TYR A 85 2.13 -8.41 -7.95
C TYR A 85 0.91 -7.49 -7.99
N SER A 86 -0.26 -8.08 -8.24
CA SER A 86 -1.55 -7.47 -7.96
C SER A 86 -2.10 -8.04 -6.65
N ILE A 87 -2.56 -7.16 -5.77
CA ILE A 87 -2.97 -7.49 -4.41
C ILE A 87 -4.35 -6.88 -4.17
N ASN A 88 -5.33 -7.71 -3.86
CA ASN A 88 -6.65 -7.23 -3.47
C ASN A 88 -6.65 -6.89 -1.98
N THR A 89 -7.00 -5.64 -1.64
CA THR A 89 -7.01 -5.14 -0.27
C THR A 89 -8.36 -4.47 0.05
N GLN A 90 -8.61 -4.15 1.32
CA GLN A 90 -9.79 -3.36 1.69
C GLN A 90 -9.78 -1.95 1.07
N ALA A 91 -8.61 -1.41 0.72
CA ALA A 91 -8.48 -0.11 0.05
C ALA A 91 -8.64 -0.19 -1.48
N GLY A 92 -8.90 -1.38 -2.03
CA GLY A 92 -8.94 -1.65 -3.46
C GLY A 92 -7.77 -2.51 -3.93
N GLU A 93 -7.65 -2.69 -5.25
CA GLU A 93 -6.53 -3.40 -5.84
C GLU A 93 -5.27 -2.51 -5.82
N LEU A 94 -4.19 -3.05 -5.25
CA LEU A 94 -2.86 -2.46 -5.23
C LEU A 94 -1.93 -3.26 -6.13
N PHE A 95 -1.00 -2.55 -6.75
CA PHE A 95 0.06 -3.11 -7.57
C PHE A 95 1.42 -2.78 -6.94
N THR A 96 2.27 -3.80 -6.78
CA THR A 96 3.64 -3.63 -6.32
C THR A 96 4.62 -4.50 -7.10
N ARG A 97 5.91 -4.28 -6.85
CA ARG A 97 7.01 -4.94 -7.53
C ARG A 97 8.14 -5.24 -6.55
N ASP A 98 8.62 -6.47 -6.57
CA ASP A 98 9.78 -6.91 -5.80
C ASP A 98 10.88 -7.45 -6.71
N PRO A 99 12.15 -7.40 -6.28
CA PRO A 99 13.22 -8.12 -6.97
C PRO A 99 12.88 -9.61 -7.08
N ALA A 100 13.13 -10.23 -8.24
CA ALA A 100 12.93 -11.67 -8.42
C ALA A 100 13.86 -12.54 -7.55
N SER A 101 14.85 -11.92 -6.90
CA SER A 101 15.72 -12.54 -5.90
C SER A 101 15.17 -12.47 -4.47
N ALA A 102 14.09 -11.73 -4.22
CA ALA A 102 13.44 -11.63 -2.91
C ALA A 102 12.60 -12.88 -2.60
N THR A 103 12.19 -13.03 -1.34
CA THR A 103 11.27 -14.09 -0.91
C THR A 103 9.99 -14.02 -1.76
N GLN A 104 9.54 -15.17 -2.28
CA GLN A 104 8.37 -15.22 -3.15
C GLN A 104 7.09 -15.33 -2.31
N HIS A 105 6.06 -14.55 -2.66
CA HIS A 105 4.78 -14.53 -1.98
C HIS A 105 3.75 -15.37 -2.76
N SER A 106 3.05 -16.27 -2.07
CA SER A 106 2.01 -17.14 -2.65
C SER A 106 0.67 -16.41 -2.79
N LEU A 107 -0.18 -16.90 -3.71
CA LEU A 107 -1.50 -16.36 -4.06
C LEU A 107 -2.56 -16.42 -2.94
N GLU A 108 -2.17 -16.78 -1.72
CA GLU A 108 -3.06 -17.02 -0.56
C GLU A 108 -2.50 -16.38 0.71
N ALA A 109 -1.62 -15.38 0.58
CA ALA A 109 -1.16 -14.63 1.75
C ALA A 109 -2.33 -13.78 2.26
N SER A 110 -3.06 -14.27 3.27
CA SER A 110 -4.03 -13.48 4.03
C SER A 110 -3.32 -12.96 5.26
N CYS A 111 -3.06 -11.66 5.34
CA CYS A 111 -2.58 -11.10 6.60
C CYS A 111 -3.75 -11.16 7.61
N GLY A 112 -3.49 -11.55 8.86
CA GLY A 112 -4.51 -11.73 9.89
C GLY A 112 -4.05 -11.13 11.23
N TYR A 113 -4.97 -10.41 11.89
CA TYR A 113 -4.75 -9.65 13.14
C TYR A 113 -4.44 -10.49 14.39
N ALA A 114 -3.58 -9.91 15.26
CA ALA A 114 -3.63 -10.00 16.72
C ALA A 114 -3.30 -8.64 17.36
#